data_AF-A0A831X355-F1
#
_entry.id   AF-A0A831X355-F1
#
_cell.length_a   1.000
_cell.length_b   1.000
_cell.length_c   1.000
_cell.angle_alpha   90.00
_cell.angle_beta   90.00
_cell.angle_gamma   90.00
#
_symmetry.space_group_name_H-M   'P 1'
#
loop_
_entity.id
_entity.type
_entity.pdbx_description
1 polymer ?
#
loop_
_entity_poly.entity_id
_entity_poly.type
_entity_poly.pdbx_seq_one_letter_code
_entity_poly.pdbx_strand_id
1 'polypeptide(L)'
;MRRKSIPRSVRRLVRDRANNRCEYCQHPASYSCSPFACEHVWPRAHGAGDTLSELAWACPACNSHKYTKTHARDPQTGRAVLLFNPRRQRWSQHFTWSKDSLLVIGRTAVGRATVEALHLNRPELLNLRRALQAIGEHPPDVE
;
A
#
# COMPACT_ATOMS: atom_id res chain seq x y z
N MET A 1 -11.49 7.85 -25.38
CA MET A 1 -12.52 7.11 -24.62
C MET A 1 -12.51 7.60 -23.17
N ARG A 2 -13.61 8.17 -22.66
CA ARG A 2 -13.68 8.76 -21.32
C ARG A 2 -13.56 7.63 -20.28
N ARG A 3 -12.55 7.67 -19.41
CA ARG A 3 -12.35 6.63 -18.37
C ARG A 3 -13.59 6.55 -17.49
N LYS A 4 -14.16 5.34 -17.33
CA LYS A 4 -15.27 5.10 -16.40
C LYS A 4 -14.73 5.26 -14.98
N SER A 5 -15.31 6.18 -14.23
CA SER A 5 -14.91 6.45 -12.84
C SER A 5 -15.38 5.32 -11.93
N ILE A 6 -14.57 4.95 -10.93
CA ILE A 6 -14.96 3.98 -9.91
C ILE A 6 -16.16 4.55 -9.13
N PRO A 7 -17.27 3.81 -8.99
CA PRO A 7 -18.45 4.29 -8.28
C PRO A 7 -18.13 4.72 -6.84
N ARG A 8 -18.78 5.79 -6.35
CA ARG A 8 -18.55 6.31 -5.00
C ARG A 8 -18.81 5.27 -3.91
N SER A 9 -19.81 4.41 -4.10
CA SER A 9 -20.14 3.29 -3.19
C SER A 9 -18.98 2.30 -3.08
N VAL A 10 -18.41 1.88 -4.21
CA VAL A 10 -17.22 1.01 -4.26
C VAL A 10 -16.03 1.67 -3.57
N ARG A 11 -15.80 2.96 -3.82
CA ARG A 11 -14.71 3.70 -3.16
C ARG A 11 -14.85 3.72 -1.63
N ARG A 12 -16.07 3.92 -1.13
CA ARG A 12 -16.38 3.87 0.30
C ARG A 12 -16.06 2.48 0.88
N LEU A 13 -16.54 1.42 0.25
CA LEU A 13 -16.30 0.05 0.71
C LEU A 13 -14.81 -0.32 0.76
N VAL A 14 -14.03 0.10 -0.25
CA VAL A 14 -12.58 -0.12 -0.29
C VAL A 14 -11.87 0.63 0.85
N ARG A 15 -12.23 1.89 1.08
CA ARG A 15 -11.67 2.71 2.17
C ARG A 15 -12.02 2.15 3.55
N ASP A 16 -13.29 1.81 3.76
CA ASP A 16 -13.81 1.37 5.05
C ASP A 16 -13.15 0.01 5.42
N ARG A 17 -13.03 -0.93 4.46
CA ARG A 17 -12.27 -2.19 4.63
C ARG A 17 -10.79 -1.96 4.96
N ALA A 18 -10.19 -0.90 4.43
CA ALA A 18 -8.78 -0.57 4.68
C ALA A 18 -8.59 0.22 6.00
N ASN A 19 -9.62 0.35 6.84
CA ASN A 19 -9.63 1.19 8.05
C ASN A 19 -9.13 2.62 7.77
N ASN A 20 -9.44 3.14 6.58
CA ASN A 20 -8.98 4.43 6.09
C ASN A 20 -7.44 4.61 6.09
N ARG A 21 -6.68 3.51 5.98
CA ARG A 21 -5.20 3.49 5.91
C ARG A 21 -4.74 2.91 4.59
N CYS A 22 -3.56 3.33 4.13
CA CYS A 22 -2.97 2.80 2.90
C CYS A 22 -2.66 1.32 3.09
N GLU A 23 -3.22 0.45 2.23
CA GLU A 23 -3.09 -1.00 2.37
C GLU A 23 -1.65 -1.51 2.15
N TYR A 24 -0.75 -0.66 1.63
CA TYR A 24 0.68 -0.96 1.47
C TYR A 24 1.52 -0.44 2.64
N CYS A 25 1.46 0.87 2.90
CA CYS A 25 2.38 1.54 3.82
C CYS A 25 1.77 1.91 5.18
N GLN A 26 0.47 1.61 5.38
CA GLN A 26 -0.32 1.86 6.59
C GLN A 26 -0.47 3.33 6.99
N HIS A 27 -0.12 4.27 6.10
CA HIS A 27 -0.35 5.70 6.28
C HIS A 27 -1.86 5.99 6.39
N PRO A 28 -2.33 6.65 7.47
CA PRO A 28 -3.73 7.04 7.63
C PRO A 28 -4.10 8.19 6.70
N ALA A 29 -5.21 8.03 5.98
CA ALA A 29 -5.68 9.03 5.02
C ALA A 29 -6.14 10.34 5.68
N SER A 30 -6.53 10.29 6.96
CA SER A 30 -6.87 11.48 7.77
C SER A 30 -5.71 12.46 7.93
N TYR A 31 -4.47 11.99 7.78
CA TYR A 31 -3.25 12.80 7.91
C TYR A 31 -2.58 13.05 6.55
N SER A 32 -3.34 12.95 5.46
CA SER A 32 -2.83 13.18 4.12
C SER A 32 -3.33 14.51 3.55
N CYS A 33 -2.42 15.31 3.01
CA CYS A 33 -2.75 16.54 2.29
C CYS A 33 -3.32 16.28 0.88
N SER A 34 -3.47 15.01 0.48
CA SER A 34 -3.93 14.63 -0.86
C SER A 34 -4.87 13.43 -0.79
N PRO A 35 -5.91 13.39 -1.64
CA PRO A 35 -6.88 12.32 -1.59
C PRO A 35 -6.25 10.98 -1.96
N PHE A 36 -6.61 9.95 -1.22
CA PHE A 36 -6.25 8.58 -1.54
C PHE A 36 -7.01 8.07 -2.77
N ALA A 37 -6.40 7.12 -3.45
CA ALA A 37 -6.95 6.47 -4.63
C ALA A 37 -7.50 5.09 -4.28
N CYS A 38 -8.62 4.73 -4.92
CA CYS A 38 -8.91 3.32 -5.15
C CYS A 38 -8.10 2.90 -6.37
N GLU A 39 -7.00 2.21 -6.13
CA GLU A 39 -6.12 1.76 -7.19
C GLU A 39 -6.40 0.31 -7.56
N HIS A 40 -6.06 -0.06 -8.80
CA HIS A 40 -6.14 -1.43 -9.26
C HIS A 40 -4.89 -2.19 -8.86
N VAL A 41 -5.04 -3.21 -8.00
CA VAL A 41 -3.94 -4.06 -7.56
C VAL A 41 -3.28 -4.73 -8.77
N TRP A 42 -4.09 -5.25 -9.68
CA TRP A 42 -3.66 -5.64 -11.02
C TRP A 42 -4.00 -4.53 -12.01
N PRO A 43 -3.05 -4.01 -12.81
CA PRO A 43 -3.34 -2.86 -13.66
C PRO A 43 -4.46 -3.15 -14.66
N ARG A 44 -5.34 -2.17 -14.91
CA ARG A 44 -6.38 -2.26 -15.96
C ARG A 44 -5.81 -2.60 -17.34
N ALA A 45 -4.56 -2.19 -17.61
CA ALA A 45 -3.84 -2.54 -18.83
C ALA A 45 -3.79 -4.05 -19.10
N HIS A 46 -3.99 -4.85 -18.06
CA HIS A 46 -4.04 -6.29 -18.15
C HIS A 46 -5.44 -6.86 -17.81
N GLY A 47 -6.51 -6.08 -17.95
CA GLY A 47 -7.89 -6.58 -17.90
C GLY A 47 -8.58 -6.54 -16.54
N ALA A 48 -8.00 -5.88 -15.53
CA ALA A 48 -8.64 -5.74 -14.22
C ALA A 48 -9.95 -4.94 -14.28
N GLY A 49 -10.98 -5.47 -13.62
CA GLY A 49 -12.27 -4.83 -13.43
C GLY A 49 -12.28 -3.77 -12.34
N ASP A 50 -13.47 -3.38 -11.89
CA ASP A 50 -13.71 -2.41 -10.81
C ASP A 50 -14.30 -3.05 -9.56
N THR A 51 -13.98 -4.33 -9.34
CA THR A 51 -14.52 -5.10 -8.23
C THR A 51 -13.73 -4.86 -6.93
N LEU A 52 -14.37 -5.11 -5.79
CA LEU A 52 -13.72 -4.97 -4.48
C LEU A 52 -12.48 -5.87 -4.32
N SER A 53 -12.45 -7.02 -5.00
CA SER A 53 -11.34 -7.97 -5.03
C SER A 53 -10.14 -7.51 -5.87
N GLU A 54 -10.29 -6.43 -6.65
CA GLU A 54 -9.25 -5.91 -7.54
C GLU A 54 -8.73 -4.54 -7.11
N LEU A 55 -9.43 -3.88 -6.17
CA LEU A 55 -9.14 -2.52 -5.75
C LEU A 55 -8.49 -2.47 -4.37
N ALA A 56 -7.45 -1.66 -4.23
CA ALA A 56 -6.83 -1.32 -2.94
C ALA A 56 -6.97 0.17 -2.63
N TRP A 57 -7.05 0.51 -1.35
CA TRP A 57 -6.95 1.87 -0.84
C TRP A 57 -5.48 2.26 -0.71
N ALA A 58 -5.04 3.22 -1.53
CA ALA A 58 -3.63 3.59 -1.62
C ALA A 58 -3.43 5.10 -1.44
N CYS A 59 -2.38 5.44 -0.70
CA CYS A 59 -1.93 6.83 -0.64
C CYS A 59 -1.32 7.25 -1.99
N PRO A 60 -1.29 8.56 -2.30
CA PRO A 60 -0.79 9.05 -3.58
C PRO A 60 0.61 8.55 -3.94
N ALA A 61 1.52 8.52 -2.96
CA ALA A 61 2.90 8.07 -3.20
C ALA A 61 2.98 6.57 -3.53
N CYS A 62 2.32 5.70 -2.76
CA CYS A 62 2.33 4.25 -3.03
C CYS A 62 1.69 3.93 -4.37
N ASN A 63 0.54 4.54 -4.68
CA ASN A 63 -0.13 4.39 -5.96
C ASN A 63 0.76 4.84 -7.13
N SER A 64 1.45 5.99 -6.99
CA SER A 64 2.36 6.49 -8.03
C SER A 64 3.61 5.63 -8.20
N HIS A 65 4.21 5.14 -7.12
CA HIS A 65 5.37 4.24 -7.22
C HIS A 65 4.99 2.88 -7.80
N LYS A 66 3.84 2.32 -7.41
CA LYS A 66 3.33 1.08 -7.98
C LYS A 66 2.97 1.27 -9.45
N TYR A 67 2.15 2.27 -9.79
CA TYR A 67 1.68 2.54 -11.15
C TYR A 67 1.20 1.24 -11.84
N THR A 68 1.88 0.81 -12.90
CA THR A 68 1.59 -0.42 -13.64
C THR A 68 2.44 -1.62 -13.20
N LYS A 69 3.30 -1.47 -12.19
CA LYS A 69 4.15 -2.57 -11.71
C LYS A 69 3.30 -3.64 -11.04
N THR A 70 3.52 -4.88 -11.45
CA THR A 70 3.00 -6.10 -10.81
C THR A 70 4.11 -6.92 -10.17
N HIS A 71 5.36 -6.67 -10.57
CA HIS A 71 6.54 -7.39 -10.12
C HIS A 71 7.67 -6.41 -9.77
N ALA A 72 8.58 -6.86 -8.92
CA ALA A 72 9.85 -6.21 -8.66
C ALA A 72 10.92 -7.28 -8.35
N ARG A 73 12.19 -6.89 -8.39
CA ARG A 73 13.28 -7.78 -7.99
C ARG A 73 13.37 -7.81 -6.47
N ASP A 74 13.43 -8.99 -5.89
CA ASP A 74 13.77 -9.14 -4.47
C ASP A 74 15.22 -8.72 -4.26
N PRO A 75 15.51 -7.71 -3.41
CA PRO A 75 16.86 -7.19 -3.23
C PRO A 75 17.86 -8.24 -2.70
N GLN A 76 17.39 -9.30 -2.05
CA GLN A 76 18.28 -10.34 -1.54
C GLN A 76 18.67 -11.38 -2.59
N THR A 77 17.73 -11.75 -3.48
CA THR A 77 17.93 -12.87 -4.43
C THR A 77 18.08 -12.42 -5.87
N GLY A 78 17.77 -11.16 -6.18
CA GLY A 78 17.73 -10.61 -7.54
C GLY A 78 16.60 -11.16 -8.42
N ARG A 79 15.82 -12.14 -7.94
CA ARG A 79 14.73 -12.78 -8.69
C ARG A 79 13.53 -11.85 -8.77
N ALA A 80 12.88 -11.84 -9.94
CA ALA A 80 11.60 -11.16 -10.10
C ALA A 80 10.51 -11.91 -9.31
N VAL A 81 9.80 -11.18 -8.46
CA VAL A 81 8.68 -11.69 -7.66
C VAL A 81 7.49 -10.75 -7.80
N LEU A 82 6.28 -11.26 -7.54
CA LEU A 82 5.08 -10.43 -7.48
C LEU A 82 5.20 -9.39 -6.36
N LEU A 83 4.62 -8.21 -6.60
CA LEU A 83 4.38 -7.22 -5.55
C LEU A 83 3.24 -7.68 -4.63
N PHE A 84 3.24 -7.16 -3.41
CA PHE A 84 2.22 -7.47 -2.42
C PHE A 84 0.81 -7.14 -2.92
N ASN A 85 -0.08 -8.10 -2.74
CA ASN A 85 -1.48 -8.00 -3.10
C ASN A 85 -2.34 -8.07 -1.82
N PRO A 86 -2.86 -6.93 -1.32
CA PRO A 86 -3.63 -6.90 -0.07
C PRO A 86 -5.00 -7.60 -0.17
N ARG A 87 -5.39 -8.07 -1.36
CA ARG A 87 -6.63 -8.83 -1.58
C ARG A 87 -6.41 -10.33 -1.40
N ARG A 88 -5.16 -10.80 -1.47
CA ARG A 88 -4.78 -12.22 -1.43
C ARG A 88 -3.77 -12.56 -0.34
N GLN A 89 -3.14 -11.55 0.27
CA GLN A 89 -2.03 -11.71 1.20
C GLN A 89 -2.28 -10.89 2.47
N ARG A 90 -1.92 -11.44 3.63
CA ARG A 90 -2.00 -10.75 4.92
C ARG A 90 -0.78 -9.86 5.11
N TRP A 91 -0.97 -8.64 5.60
CA TRP A 91 0.13 -7.68 5.74
C TRP A 91 1.18 -8.22 6.72
N SER A 92 0.75 -8.73 7.88
CA SER A 92 1.62 -9.29 8.93
C SER A 92 2.48 -10.50 8.52
N GLN A 93 2.08 -11.22 7.46
CA GLN A 93 2.87 -12.32 6.90
C GLN A 93 4.04 -11.82 6.06
N HIS A 94 3.88 -10.69 5.38
CA HIS A 94 4.86 -10.14 4.45
C HIS A 94 5.71 -9.03 5.05
N PHE A 95 5.19 -8.35 6.07
CA PHE A 95 5.81 -7.17 6.66
C PHE A 95 5.77 -7.23 8.18
N THR A 96 6.69 -6.49 8.79
CA THR A 96 6.64 -6.11 10.21
C THR A 96 7.13 -4.68 10.35
N TRP A 97 6.75 -4.03 11.44
CA TRP A 97 7.39 -2.79 11.87
C TRP A 97 8.77 -3.09 12.46
N SER A 98 9.71 -2.15 12.32
CA SER A 98 10.94 -2.11 13.12
C SER A 98 10.61 -1.88 14.60
N LYS A 99 11.60 -2.07 15.48
CA LYS A 99 11.42 -1.88 16.94
C LYS A 99 10.94 -0.48 17.30
N ASP A 100 11.47 0.54 16.62
CA ASP A 100 11.03 1.94 16.76
C ASP A 100 9.76 2.25 15.96
N SER A 101 9.18 1.25 15.29
CA SER A 101 7.99 1.35 14.44
C SER A 101 8.06 2.35 13.28
N LEU A 102 9.25 2.81 12.90
CA LEU A 102 9.40 3.76 11.79
C LEU A 102 9.53 3.09 10.43
N LEU A 103 10.14 1.91 10.37
CA LEU A 103 10.41 1.20 9.12
C LEU A 103 9.45 0.03 8.93
N VAL A 104 9.00 -0.15 7.69
CA VAL A 104 8.40 -1.39 7.22
C VAL A 104 9.51 -2.33 6.78
N ILE A 105 9.60 -3.50 7.42
CA ILE A 105 10.58 -4.54 7.12
C ILE A 105 9.88 -5.67 6.36
N GLY A 106 10.39 -5.99 5.16
CA GLY A 106 9.90 -7.13 4.38
C GLY A 106 10.40 -8.47 4.94
N ARG A 107 9.49 -9.34 5.37
CA ARG A 107 9.79 -10.68 5.93
C ARG A 107 9.95 -11.75 4.86
N THR A 108 9.37 -11.54 3.68
CA THR A 108 9.40 -12.47 2.56
C THR A 108 9.95 -11.78 1.31
N ALA A 109 10.29 -12.55 0.26
CA ALA A 109 10.76 -11.99 -1.01
C ALA A 109 9.77 -10.96 -1.59
N VAL A 110 8.46 -11.26 -1.54
CA VAL A 110 7.38 -10.33 -1.93
C VAL A 110 7.41 -9.06 -1.07
N GLY A 111 7.57 -9.22 0.26
CA GLY A 111 7.61 -8.09 1.18
C GLY A 111 8.80 -7.16 0.90
N ARG A 112 10.01 -7.71 0.78
CA ARG A 112 11.22 -6.93 0.49
C ARG A 112 11.15 -6.24 -0.87
N ALA A 113 10.73 -6.97 -1.91
CA ALA A 113 10.54 -6.39 -3.23
C ALA A 113 9.51 -5.26 -3.22
N THR A 114 8.44 -5.38 -2.43
CA THR A 114 7.41 -4.33 -2.30
C THR A 114 7.93 -3.11 -1.53
N VAL A 115 8.67 -3.31 -0.44
CA VAL A 115 9.28 -2.20 0.33
C VAL A 115 10.12 -1.31 -0.58
N GLU A 116 10.98 -1.93 -1.38
CA GLU A 116 11.84 -1.22 -2.34
C GLU A 116 11.02 -0.58 -3.46
N ALA A 117 10.19 -1.36 -4.16
CA ALA A 117 9.50 -0.89 -5.35
C ALA A 117 8.50 0.25 -5.09
N LEU A 118 7.86 0.25 -3.92
CA LEU A 118 6.88 1.26 -3.53
C LEU A 118 7.47 2.35 -2.62
N HIS A 119 8.77 2.28 -2.32
CA HIS A 119 9.47 3.16 -1.38
C HIS A 119 8.68 3.33 -0.06
N LEU A 120 8.35 2.20 0.56
CA LEU A 120 7.56 2.17 1.81
C LEU A 120 8.27 2.82 3.00
N ASN A 121 9.57 3.12 2.85
CA ASN A 121 10.43 3.77 3.86
C ASN A 121 11.07 5.08 3.35
N ARG A 122 10.45 5.76 2.37
CA ARG A 122 10.92 7.09 1.92
C ARG A 122 10.97 8.12 3.07
N PRO A 123 11.91 9.08 3.06
CA PRO A 123 12.15 9.99 4.18
C PRO A 123 10.92 10.74 4.69
N GLU A 124 10.06 11.21 3.78
CA GLU A 124 8.85 11.97 4.11
C GLU A 124 7.85 11.12 4.90
N LEU A 125 7.74 9.83 4.56
CA LEU A 125 6.87 8.91 5.28
C LEU A 125 7.44 8.54 6.65
N LEU A 126 8.76 8.45 6.79
CA LEU A 126 9.40 8.26 8.10
C LEU A 126 9.18 9.47 9.01
N ASN A 127 9.32 10.68 8.48
CA ASN A 127 9.05 11.92 9.23
C ASN A 127 7.59 11.98 9.68
N LEU A 128 6.65 11.59 8.81
CA LEU A 128 5.25 11.51 9.18
C LEU A 128 5.02 10.46 10.27
N ARG A 129 5.60 9.25 10.16
CA ARG A 129 5.47 8.21 11.19
C ARG A 129 5.97 8.69 12.56
N ARG A 130 7.09 9.44 12.61
CA ARG A 130 7.58 10.07 13.84
C ARG A 130 6.58 11.05 14.43
N ALA A 131 6.01 11.92 13.60
CA ALA A 131 4.98 12.88 14.05
C ALA A 131 3.72 12.16 14.55
N LEU A 132 3.28 11.12 13.86
CA LEU A 132 2.11 10.33 14.24
C LEU A 132 2.35 9.50 15.52
N GLN A 133 3.56 8.99 15.73
CA GLN A 133 3.93 8.35 17.00
C GLN A 133 3.81 9.30 18.18
N ALA A 134 4.27 10.55 18.01
CA ALA A 134 4.22 11.57 19.08
C ALA A 134 2.78 11.89 19.53
N ILE A 135 1.77 11.62 18.70
CA ILE A 135 0.35 11.81 19.02
C ILE A 135 -0.43 10.50 19.20
N GLY A 136 0.25 9.34 19.23
CA GLY A 136 -0.38 8.04 19.47
C GLY A 136 -1.12 7.41 18.28
N GLU A 137 -0.90 7.89 17.05
CA GLU A 137 -1.61 7.45 15.83
C GLU A 137 -0.82 6.41 15.00
N HIS A 138 0.39 6.07 15.45
CA HIS A 138 1.29 5.12 14.80
C HIS A 138 2.14 4.37 15.84
N PRO A 139 2.47 3.08 15.63
CA PRO A 139 2.01 2.22 14.55
C PRO A 139 0.53 1.83 14.70
N PRO A 140 -0.17 1.52 13.60
CA PRO A 140 -1.49 0.91 13.70
C PRO A 140 -1.40 -0.57 14.08
N ASP A 141 -2.46 -1.09 14.68
CA ASP A 141 -2.69 -2.53 14.76
C ASP A 141 -2.80 -3.08 13.33
N VAL A 142 -1.94 -4.06 13.03
CA VAL A 142 -1.88 -4.71 11.72
C VAL A 142 -2.27 -6.17 11.86
N GLU A 143 -3.30 -6.59 11.12
CA GLU A 143 -3.70 -8.00 11.02
C GLU A 143 -2.86 -8.80 10.02
#